data_AF-A0A9W6ZMC3-F1
#
_entry.id   AF-A0A9W6ZMC3-F1
#
_cell.length_a   1.000
_cell.length_b   1.000
_cell.length_c   1.000
_cell.angle_alpha   90.00
_cell.angle_beta   90.00
_cell.angle_gamma   90.00
#
_symmetry.space_group_name_H-M   'P 1'
#
loop_
_entity.id
_entity.type
_entity.pdbx_description
1 polymer ?
#
loop_
_entity_poly.entity_id
_entity_poly.type
_entity_poly.pdbx_seq_one_letter_code
_entity_poly.pdbx_strand_id
1 'polypeptide(L)'
;MSTATATKTAGGGGLGSSKWKVPEQFRGSYVGGPDGSSSFDGIPNEALSAMVLYEKRKPEPSPEGEEEELVTLMQECWAQEEKGRPVFITVFETLKPLQERGSSSGLVEDEEEMMNRLSRAASLKRGQNQVARDRAEIEQARKELDEEKRLMKEQTRKDLEEEKRKLKESASRELEEEKRKVEQEQNREKERADAKAEAEAEAEWRRKEEKEKEEYRKKKAAAVAGGWTLFGNEDLKVAAKEWCEDSGKAEAKYRHISGWDTSEVTTMENLFRADEYGTGEAAEQFNDDISRWNVDRVEDMSGMFDGAESFNQNLSGWNVETCKNMWSMLDRAKKFNKDSIKNWDLSGKDTDNMFKGGEEGEKTMEEYNN
;
A
#
# COMPACT_ATOMS: atom_id res chain seq x y z
N MET A 1 -33.08 -26.01 4.49
CA MET A 1 -32.82 -27.43 4.83
C MET A 1 -32.04 -27.45 6.12
N SER A 2 -32.65 -28.05 7.13
CA SER A 2 -32.12 -28.28 8.47
C SER A 2 -31.23 -29.52 8.47
N THR A 3 -30.10 -29.50 9.18
CA THR A 3 -29.41 -30.68 9.72
C THR A 3 -28.52 -30.21 10.88
N ALA A 4 -28.96 -30.33 12.14
CA ALA A 4 -28.87 -31.51 13.00
C ALA A 4 -27.43 -31.81 13.46
N THR A 5 -27.10 -31.29 14.65
CA THR A 5 -25.95 -31.61 15.48
C THR A 5 -26.19 -32.90 16.27
N ALA A 6 -25.29 -33.87 16.16
CA ALA A 6 -25.27 -35.06 17.00
C ALA A 6 -24.15 -34.91 18.04
N THR A 7 -24.51 -34.73 19.30
CA THR A 7 -23.60 -34.83 20.45
C THR A 7 -23.67 -36.25 21.00
N LYS A 8 -22.54 -36.95 21.00
CA LYS A 8 -22.36 -38.28 21.57
C LYS A 8 -21.73 -38.14 22.95
N THR A 9 -22.53 -38.25 24.00
CA THR A 9 -22.08 -38.49 25.37
C THR A 9 -22.51 -39.89 25.78
N ALA A 10 -21.56 -40.76 26.12
CA ALA A 10 -21.84 -41.97 26.89
C ALA A 10 -20.56 -42.37 27.63
N GLY A 11 -20.51 -41.95 28.90
CA GLY A 11 -19.62 -42.52 29.90
C GLY A 11 -20.07 -43.95 30.21
N GLY A 12 -19.10 -44.87 30.22
CA GLY A 12 -19.31 -46.23 30.68
C GLY A 12 -19.40 -46.28 32.20
N GLY A 13 -20.52 -46.78 32.71
CA GLY A 13 -20.69 -47.23 34.09
C GLY A 13 -21.26 -48.64 34.06
N GLY A 14 -20.49 -49.61 34.57
CA GLY A 14 -20.82 -51.04 34.52
C GLY A 14 -22.16 -51.36 35.20
N LEU A 15 -23.05 -52.02 34.44
CA LEU A 15 -24.34 -52.51 34.92
C LEU A 15 -24.14 -53.87 35.61
N GLY A 16 -24.20 -53.90 36.95
CA GLY A 16 -24.54 -55.12 37.67
C GLY A 16 -25.97 -55.56 37.35
N SER A 17 -26.21 -56.87 37.34
CA SER A 17 -27.48 -57.51 36.96
C SER A 17 -28.70 -56.78 37.54
N SER A 18 -29.61 -56.36 36.65
CA SER A 18 -30.88 -55.68 36.96
C SER A 18 -31.83 -56.51 37.86
N LYS A 19 -31.50 -57.78 38.12
CA LYS A 19 -32.25 -58.70 38.98
C LYS A 19 -32.19 -58.37 40.48
N TRP A 20 -31.19 -57.61 40.93
CA TRP A 20 -30.93 -57.37 42.37
C TRP A 20 -30.95 -55.89 42.77
N LYS A 21 -31.46 -55.01 41.90
CA LYS A 21 -31.58 -53.57 42.17
C LYS A 21 -32.95 -53.23 42.77
N VAL A 22 -32.97 -52.33 43.76
CA VAL A 22 -34.21 -51.85 44.39
C VAL A 22 -34.87 -50.72 43.57
N PRO A 23 -36.21 -50.57 43.59
CA PRO A 23 -36.94 -49.63 42.73
C PRO A 23 -36.52 -48.16 42.86
N GLU A 24 -36.09 -47.69 44.05
CA GLU A 24 -35.66 -46.29 44.23
C GLU A 24 -34.36 -45.97 43.47
N GLN A 25 -33.49 -46.96 43.21
CA GLN A 25 -32.25 -46.78 42.45
C GLN A 25 -32.48 -46.48 40.96
N PHE A 26 -33.71 -46.61 40.47
CA PHE A 26 -34.12 -46.21 39.13
C PHE A 26 -34.89 -44.88 39.09
N ARG A 27 -35.33 -44.34 40.24
CA ARG A 27 -36.12 -43.10 40.32
C ARG A 27 -35.29 -41.80 40.34
N GLY A 28 -33.97 -41.90 40.52
CA GLY A 28 -33.06 -40.74 40.62
C GLY A 28 -32.71 -40.02 39.32
N SER A 29 -33.32 -40.36 38.18
CA SER A 29 -33.02 -39.74 36.87
C SER A 29 -34.18 -38.92 36.30
N TYR A 30 -35.02 -38.32 37.14
CA TYR A 30 -36.14 -37.47 36.70
C TYR A 30 -36.19 -36.15 37.48
N VAL A 31 -35.91 -35.04 36.79
CA VAL A 31 -36.32 -33.68 37.17
C VAL A 31 -37.48 -33.34 36.23
N GLY A 32 -38.69 -33.25 36.78
CA GLY A 32 -39.90 -32.93 36.01
C GLY A 32 -39.92 -31.48 35.53
N GLY A 33 -40.25 -31.28 34.25
CA GLY A 33 -40.64 -29.98 33.70
C GLY A 33 -42.06 -29.56 34.13
N PRO A 34 -42.45 -28.29 33.90
CA PRO A 34 -43.52 -27.61 34.64
C PRO A 34 -44.96 -27.94 34.20
N ASP A 35 -45.18 -28.86 33.27
CA ASP A 35 -46.44 -28.97 32.53
C ASP A 35 -47.25 -30.24 32.79
N GLY A 36 -46.88 -31.06 33.78
CA GLY A 36 -47.79 -32.05 34.37
C GLY A 36 -48.36 -33.11 33.41
N SER A 37 -47.72 -33.34 32.25
CA SER A 37 -48.08 -34.43 31.34
C SER A 37 -47.11 -35.61 31.52
N SER A 38 -47.59 -36.71 32.08
CA SER A 38 -46.81 -37.95 32.20
C SER A 38 -46.87 -38.73 30.90
N SER A 39 -45.93 -38.48 29.98
CA SER A 39 -45.66 -39.38 28.86
C SER A 39 -44.52 -40.34 29.21
N PHE A 40 -44.73 -41.63 28.95
CA PHE A 40 -43.79 -42.74 29.18
C PHE A 40 -42.65 -42.81 28.12
N ASP A 41 -42.42 -41.76 27.35
CA ASP A 41 -41.55 -41.75 26.15
C ASP A 41 -40.04 -41.53 26.42
N GLY A 42 -39.56 -41.82 27.63
CA GLY A 42 -38.16 -41.63 28.00
C GLY A 42 -37.54 -42.75 28.84
N ILE A 43 -38.27 -43.83 29.08
CA ILE A 43 -37.76 -44.92 29.93
C ILE A 43 -36.94 -45.89 29.07
N PRO A 44 -35.66 -46.16 29.36
CA PRO A 44 -34.90 -47.22 28.70
C PRO A 44 -35.67 -48.55 28.84
N ASN A 45 -35.79 -49.34 27.77
CA ASN A 45 -36.56 -50.59 27.75
C ASN A 45 -36.24 -51.53 28.92
N GLU A 46 -35.04 -51.46 29.49
CA GLU A 46 -34.61 -52.22 30.66
C GLU A 46 -35.28 -51.76 31.96
N ALA A 47 -35.53 -50.46 32.14
CA ALA A 47 -36.25 -49.91 33.28
C ALA A 47 -37.77 -50.13 33.16
N LEU A 48 -38.33 -50.04 31.94
CA LEU A 48 -39.71 -50.45 31.64
C LEU A 48 -39.90 -51.97 31.87
N SER A 49 -38.95 -52.78 31.42
CA SER A 49 -38.97 -54.24 31.67
C SER A 49 -38.85 -54.56 33.14
N ALA A 50 -37.99 -53.87 33.89
CA ALA A 50 -37.86 -54.06 35.34
C ALA A 50 -39.13 -53.62 36.10
N MET A 51 -39.76 -52.50 35.72
CA MET A 51 -41.01 -52.04 36.33
C MET A 51 -42.20 -52.96 36.00
N VAL A 52 -42.34 -53.41 34.74
CA VAL A 52 -43.38 -54.37 34.33
C VAL A 52 -43.16 -55.76 34.96
N LEU A 53 -41.91 -56.19 35.12
CA LEU A 53 -41.57 -57.42 35.86
C LEU A 53 -41.87 -57.31 37.35
N TYR A 54 -41.79 -56.11 37.93
CA TYR A 54 -42.11 -55.86 39.34
C TYR A 54 -43.61 -55.79 39.58
N GLU A 55 -44.37 -55.11 38.72
CA GLU A 55 -45.82 -54.92 38.84
C GLU A 55 -46.61 -56.21 38.56
N LYS A 56 -46.04 -57.14 37.77
CA LYS A 56 -46.62 -58.47 37.48
C LYS A 56 -46.09 -59.61 38.35
N ARG A 57 -45.06 -59.40 39.18
CA ARG A 57 -44.56 -60.44 40.11
C ARG A 57 -45.51 -60.54 41.31
N LYS A 58 -46.48 -61.45 41.22
CA LYS A 58 -46.93 -62.16 42.42
C LYS A 58 -45.74 -62.96 42.95
N PRO A 59 -45.51 -63.06 44.27
CA PRO A 59 -44.47 -63.93 44.82
C PRO A 59 -44.67 -65.34 44.25
N GLU A 60 -43.60 -65.95 43.73
CA GLU A 60 -43.65 -67.34 43.27
C GLU A 60 -44.14 -68.23 44.42
N PRO A 61 -45.07 -69.18 44.20
CA PRO A 61 -45.45 -70.12 45.24
C PRO A 61 -44.20 -70.95 45.62
N SER A 62 -43.92 -70.97 46.92
CA SER A 62 -42.78 -71.64 47.54
C SER A 62 -42.64 -73.10 47.08
N PRO A 63 -41.43 -73.63 46.81
CA PRO A 63 -41.24 -75.08 46.75
C PRO A 63 -41.64 -75.67 48.12
N GLU A 64 -42.53 -76.65 48.11
CA GLU A 64 -43.12 -77.26 49.30
C GLU A 64 -42.05 -77.61 50.36
N GLY A 65 -42.09 -76.95 51.53
CA GLY A 65 -41.29 -77.35 52.70
C GLY A 65 -40.52 -76.26 53.48
N GLU A 66 -40.67 -74.96 53.18
CA GLU A 66 -40.00 -73.90 53.96
C GLU A 66 -40.95 -73.14 54.90
N GLU A 67 -40.45 -72.77 56.09
CA GLU A 67 -41.18 -72.14 57.19
C GLU A 67 -41.84 -70.82 56.76
N GLU A 68 -43.14 -70.67 57.04
CA GLU A 68 -44.01 -69.53 56.65
C GLU A 68 -43.45 -68.14 57.06
N GLU A 69 -42.58 -68.13 58.08
CA GLU A 69 -41.89 -66.94 58.60
C GLU A 69 -40.82 -66.38 57.62
N LEU A 70 -40.10 -67.23 56.87
CA LEU A 70 -39.09 -66.79 55.88
C LEU A 70 -39.73 -66.14 54.65
N VAL A 71 -40.87 -66.70 54.21
CA VAL A 71 -41.63 -66.16 53.07
C VAL A 71 -42.20 -64.79 53.40
N THR A 72 -42.68 -64.60 54.63
CA THR A 72 -43.18 -63.31 55.12
C THR A 72 -42.06 -62.27 55.20
N LEU A 73 -40.88 -62.63 55.73
CA LEU A 73 -39.72 -61.75 55.80
C LEU A 73 -39.21 -61.33 54.40
N MET A 74 -39.20 -62.26 53.44
CA MET A 74 -38.86 -61.95 52.05
C MET A 74 -39.85 -60.99 51.39
N GLN A 75 -41.14 -61.13 51.69
CA GLN A 75 -42.17 -60.21 51.18
C GLN A 75 -42.03 -58.80 51.77
N GLU A 76 -41.72 -58.67 53.05
CA GLU A 76 -41.49 -57.38 53.72
C GLU A 76 -40.21 -56.69 53.22
N CYS A 77 -39.14 -57.44 52.98
CA CYS A 77 -37.90 -56.89 52.40
C CYS A 77 -38.08 -56.32 50.99
N TRP A 78 -39.13 -56.74 50.27
CA TRP A 78 -39.47 -56.27 48.92
C TRP A 78 -40.66 -55.29 48.88
N ALA A 79 -41.04 -54.71 50.01
CA ALA A 79 -42.09 -53.69 50.08
C ALA A 79 -41.77 -52.46 49.19
N GLN A 80 -42.80 -51.88 48.54
CA GLN A 80 -42.63 -50.79 47.58
C GLN A 80 -42.21 -49.45 48.20
N GLU A 81 -42.51 -49.21 49.47
CA GLU A 81 -42.11 -48.01 50.19
C GLU A 81 -40.93 -48.31 51.11
N GLU A 82 -39.89 -47.48 51.05
CA GLU A 82 -38.67 -47.61 51.86
C GLU A 82 -38.96 -47.62 53.37
N LYS A 83 -40.02 -46.91 53.83
CA LYS A 83 -40.47 -46.88 55.23
C LYS A 83 -41.07 -48.19 55.73
N GLY A 84 -41.51 -49.09 54.84
CA GLY A 84 -42.11 -50.38 55.18
C GLY A 84 -41.11 -51.54 55.18
N ARG A 85 -39.84 -51.30 54.82
CA ARG A 85 -38.81 -52.36 54.78
C ARG A 85 -38.14 -52.51 56.15
N PRO A 86 -37.95 -53.74 56.65
CA PRO A 86 -37.23 -53.97 57.89
C PRO A 86 -35.76 -53.54 57.76
N VAL A 87 -35.19 -52.98 58.83
CA VAL A 87 -33.77 -52.61 58.86
C VAL A 87 -32.93 -53.87 59.02
N PHE A 88 -31.68 -53.86 58.55
CA PHE A 88 -30.82 -55.05 58.52
C PHE A 88 -30.72 -55.78 59.88
N ILE A 89 -30.77 -55.04 60.99
CA ILE A 89 -30.77 -55.61 62.35
C ILE A 89 -32.03 -56.43 62.61
N THR A 90 -33.20 -55.96 62.19
CA THR A 90 -34.49 -56.65 62.37
C THR A 90 -34.60 -57.91 61.51
N VAL A 91 -34.02 -57.88 60.30
CA VAL A 91 -33.87 -59.06 59.42
C VAL A 91 -32.93 -60.09 60.05
N PHE A 92 -31.85 -59.63 60.68
CA PHE A 92 -30.90 -60.51 61.35
C PHE A 92 -31.47 -61.12 62.64
N GLU A 93 -32.24 -60.35 63.42
CA GLU A 93 -32.91 -60.81 64.65
C GLU A 93 -34.06 -61.79 64.40
N THR A 94 -34.71 -61.72 63.23
CA THR A 94 -35.76 -62.66 62.80
C THR A 94 -35.19 -63.95 62.18
N LEU A 95 -34.01 -63.88 61.55
CA LEU A 95 -33.31 -65.07 61.03
C LEU A 95 -32.60 -65.89 62.11
N LYS A 96 -32.22 -65.26 63.22
CA LYS A 96 -31.45 -65.88 64.31
C LYS A 96 -32.16 -67.09 64.96
N PRO A 97 -33.46 -67.05 65.31
CA PRO A 97 -34.17 -68.18 65.90
C PRO A 97 -34.43 -69.32 64.90
N LEU A 98 -34.51 -69.00 63.60
CA LEU A 98 -34.73 -69.98 62.52
C LEU A 98 -33.44 -70.80 62.27
N GLN A 99 -32.27 -70.16 62.36
CA GLN A 99 -30.98 -70.84 62.32
C GLN A 99 -30.74 -71.74 63.55
N GLU A 100 -31.26 -71.35 64.72
CA GLU A 100 -31.17 -72.12 65.96
C GLU A 100 -32.14 -73.32 66.00
N ARG A 101 -33.25 -73.30 65.23
CA ARG A 101 -34.15 -74.46 65.05
C ARG A 101 -33.69 -75.43 63.96
N GLY A 102 -32.96 -74.93 62.95
CA GLY A 102 -32.49 -75.71 61.79
C GLY A 102 -31.16 -76.47 61.95
N SER A 103 -30.54 -76.51 63.13
CA SER A 103 -29.31 -77.28 63.33
C SER A 103 -29.24 -77.96 64.70
N SER A 104 -30.25 -78.78 64.97
CA SER A 104 -30.05 -80.06 65.64
C SER A 104 -29.70 -81.13 64.59
N SER A 105 -28.53 -81.03 63.96
CA SER A 105 -27.94 -82.15 63.20
C SER A 105 -26.44 -81.90 63.06
N GLY A 106 -25.65 -82.84 63.56
CA GLY A 106 -24.26 -82.63 63.91
C GLY A 106 -23.34 -82.27 62.75
N LEU A 107 -22.60 -81.18 62.93
CA LEU A 107 -21.22 -81.00 62.46
C LEU A 107 -20.50 -80.15 63.51
N VAL A 108 -19.59 -80.76 64.24
CA VAL A 108 -18.50 -80.04 64.92
C VAL A 108 -17.61 -79.53 63.79
N GLU A 109 -17.83 -78.29 63.32
CA GLU A 109 -16.76 -77.58 62.63
C GLU A 109 -15.78 -77.14 63.71
N ASP A 110 -14.55 -77.67 63.64
CA ASP A 110 -13.44 -77.32 64.52
C ASP A 110 -13.26 -75.80 64.56
N GLU A 111 -13.16 -75.21 65.75
CA GLU A 111 -12.91 -73.76 65.93
C GLU A 111 -11.68 -73.30 65.12
N GLU A 112 -10.71 -74.20 64.93
CA GLU A 112 -9.50 -73.99 64.14
C GLU A 112 -9.78 -73.88 62.62
N GLU A 113 -10.77 -74.59 62.09
CA GLU A 113 -11.17 -74.52 60.69
C GLU A 113 -11.97 -73.23 60.40
N MET A 114 -12.85 -72.83 61.32
CA MET A 114 -13.57 -71.55 61.23
C MET A 114 -12.59 -70.36 61.31
N MET A 115 -11.62 -70.38 62.23
CA MET A 115 -10.59 -69.34 62.35
C MET A 115 -9.66 -69.31 61.14
N ASN A 116 -9.33 -70.46 60.54
CA ASN A 116 -8.58 -70.52 59.28
C ASN A 116 -9.38 -69.97 58.08
N ARG A 117 -10.69 -70.22 58.00
CA ARG A 117 -11.56 -69.66 56.97
C ARG A 117 -11.69 -68.14 57.12
N LEU A 118 -11.84 -67.63 58.34
CA LEU A 118 -11.85 -66.19 58.63
C LEU A 118 -10.50 -65.53 58.32
N SER A 119 -9.39 -66.19 58.64
CA SER A 119 -8.04 -65.70 58.30
C SER A 119 -7.82 -65.65 56.78
N ARG A 120 -8.26 -66.69 56.05
CA ARG A 120 -8.25 -66.71 54.58
C ARG A 120 -9.16 -65.64 53.97
N ALA A 121 -10.35 -65.44 54.51
CA ALA A 121 -11.28 -64.40 54.07
C ALA A 121 -10.72 -62.99 54.34
N ALA A 122 -10.08 -62.77 55.49
CA ALA A 122 -9.41 -61.52 55.83
C ALA A 122 -8.17 -61.27 54.93
N SER A 123 -7.46 -62.32 54.53
CA SER A 123 -6.36 -62.23 53.55
C SER A 123 -6.89 -61.90 52.15
N LEU A 124 -7.96 -62.56 51.70
CA LEU A 124 -8.63 -62.26 50.42
C LEU A 124 -9.19 -60.84 50.38
N LYS A 125 -9.81 -60.37 51.47
CA LYS A 125 -10.33 -58.99 51.59
C LYS A 125 -9.20 -57.97 51.56
N ARG A 126 -8.06 -58.25 52.22
CA ARG A 126 -6.84 -57.43 52.12
C ARG A 126 -6.29 -57.40 50.70
N GLY A 127 -6.23 -58.55 50.01
CA GLY A 127 -5.83 -58.64 48.60
C GLY A 127 -6.77 -57.88 47.67
N GLN A 128 -8.09 -57.98 47.85
CA GLN A 128 -9.08 -57.23 47.09
C GLN A 128 -8.96 -55.72 47.32
N ASN A 129 -8.73 -55.29 48.57
CA ASN A 129 -8.49 -53.89 48.89
C ASN A 129 -7.18 -53.38 48.27
N GLN A 130 -6.14 -54.22 48.19
CA GLN A 130 -4.90 -53.86 47.51
C GLN A 130 -5.09 -53.70 46.00
N VAL A 131 -5.76 -54.66 45.35
CA VAL A 131 -6.08 -54.57 43.91
C VAL A 131 -6.95 -53.34 43.59
N ALA A 132 -7.89 -52.98 44.48
CA ALA A 132 -8.69 -51.77 44.32
C ALA A 132 -7.85 -50.48 44.40
N ARG A 133 -6.84 -50.44 45.29
CA ARG A 133 -5.88 -49.33 45.39
C ARG A 133 -4.99 -49.25 44.15
N ASP A 134 -4.37 -50.36 43.75
CA ASP A 134 -3.50 -50.41 42.57
C ASP A 134 -4.27 -50.00 41.30
N ARG A 135 -5.54 -50.40 41.18
CA ARG A 135 -6.41 -49.98 40.08
C ARG A 135 -6.69 -48.49 40.07
N ALA A 136 -6.91 -47.88 41.23
CA ALA A 136 -7.12 -46.43 41.36
C ALA A 136 -5.84 -45.66 40.99
N GLU A 137 -4.67 -46.15 41.42
CA GLU A 137 -3.37 -45.57 41.06
C GLU A 137 -3.11 -45.65 39.55
N ILE A 138 -3.39 -46.79 38.91
CA ILE A 138 -3.28 -46.96 37.45
C ILE A 138 -4.24 -46.02 36.72
N GLU A 139 -5.47 -45.84 37.22
CA GLU A 139 -6.43 -44.92 36.62
C GLU A 139 -5.96 -43.46 36.72
N GLN A 140 -5.39 -43.08 37.86
CA GLN A 140 -4.79 -41.75 38.03
C GLN A 140 -3.60 -41.53 37.09
N ALA A 141 -2.67 -42.49 37.02
CA ALA A 141 -1.53 -42.43 36.11
C ALA A 141 -1.94 -42.34 34.63
N ARG A 142 -3.04 -43.00 34.23
CA ARG A 142 -3.59 -42.88 32.87
C ARG A 142 -4.13 -41.47 32.59
N LYS A 143 -4.82 -40.86 33.56
CA LYS A 143 -5.32 -39.47 33.44
C LYS A 143 -4.16 -38.49 33.29
N GLU A 144 -3.11 -38.65 34.09
CA GLU A 144 -1.89 -37.84 34.01
C GLU A 144 -1.20 -37.99 32.64
N LEU A 145 -1.06 -39.22 32.15
CA LEU A 145 -0.49 -39.49 30.81
C LEU A 145 -1.32 -38.87 29.67
N ASP A 146 -2.65 -38.94 29.77
CA ASP A 146 -3.53 -38.34 28.76
C ASP A 146 -3.48 -36.81 28.80
N GLU A 147 -3.33 -36.21 29.97
CA GLU A 147 -3.14 -34.78 30.15
C GLU A 147 -1.77 -34.32 29.63
N GLU A 148 -0.70 -35.07 29.89
CA GLU A 148 0.63 -34.81 29.35
C GLU A 148 0.65 -34.91 27.82
N LYS A 149 0.02 -35.95 27.24
CA LYS A 149 -0.14 -36.05 25.78
C LYS A 149 -0.94 -34.90 25.19
N ARG A 150 -1.97 -34.42 25.89
CA ARG A 150 -2.76 -33.25 25.48
C ARG A 150 -1.89 -32.00 25.48
N LEU A 151 -1.13 -31.77 26.54
CA LEU A 151 -0.20 -30.64 26.65
C LEU A 151 0.90 -30.70 25.59
N MET A 152 1.51 -31.85 25.34
CA MET A 152 2.52 -32.04 24.29
C MET A 152 1.96 -31.75 22.90
N LYS A 153 0.75 -32.22 22.59
CA LYS A 153 0.07 -31.90 21.32
C LYS A 153 -0.27 -30.42 21.20
N GLU A 154 -0.69 -29.79 22.31
CA GLU A 154 -0.99 -28.37 22.31
C GLU A 154 0.28 -27.53 22.12
N GLN A 155 1.38 -27.90 22.75
CA GLN A 155 2.67 -27.22 22.60
C GLN A 155 3.20 -27.35 21.17
N THR A 156 3.26 -28.57 20.62
CA THR A 156 3.69 -28.79 19.23
C THR A 156 2.82 -28.06 18.21
N ARG A 157 1.51 -27.95 18.45
CA ARG A 157 0.63 -27.11 17.61
C ARG A 157 1.01 -25.63 17.69
N LYS A 158 1.25 -25.11 18.90
CA LYS A 158 1.66 -23.70 19.09
C LYS A 158 3.00 -23.42 18.40
N ASP A 159 3.98 -24.30 18.56
CA ASP A 159 5.29 -24.16 17.94
C ASP A 159 5.18 -24.17 16.40
N LEU A 160 4.36 -25.08 15.85
CA LEU A 160 4.09 -25.15 14.41
C LEU A 160 3.36 -23.89 13.89
N GLU A 161 2.41 -23.36 14.63
CA GLU A 161 1.70 -22.12 14.28
C GLU A 161 2.66 -20.91 14.30
N GLU A 162 3.57 -20.85 15.27
CA GLU A 162 4.59 -19.81 15.34
C GLU A 162 5.59 -19.90 14.18
N GLU A 163 6.04 -21.10 13.83
CA GLU A 163 6.95 -21.31 12.70
C GLU A 163 6.29 -20.94 11.37
N LYS A 164 5.02 -21.34 11.16
CA LYS A 164 4.24 -20.93 9.98
C LYS A 164 4.08 -19.42 9.90
N ARG A 165 3.84 -18.75 11.04
CA ARG A 165 3.76 -17.28 11.09
C ARG A 165 5.09 -16.65 10.68
N LYS A 166 6.21 -17.12 11.22
CA LYS A 166 7.56 -16.63 10.88
C LYS A 166 7.89 -16.83 9.41
N LEU A 167 7.57 -18.00 8.84
CA LEU A 167 7.77 -18.28 7.42
C LEU A 167 6.93 -17.36 6.53
N LYS A 168 5.65 -17.15 6.88
CA LYS A 168 4.77 -16.25 6.13
C LYS A 168 5.27 -14.80 6.17
N GLU A 169 5.77 -14.34 7.32
CA GLU A 169 6.37 -13.01 7.46
C GLU A 169 7.69 -12.87 6.70
N SER A 170 8.52 -13.92 6.63
CA SER A 170 9.75 -13.91 5.82
C SER A 170 9.41 -13.84 4.33
N ALA A 171 8.52 -14.71 3.86
CA ALA A 171 8.11 -14.73 2.46
C ALA A 171 7.45 -13.41 2.04
N SER A 172 6.66 -12.79 2.92
CA SER A 172 6.07 -11.47 2.64
C SER A 172 7.13 -10.37 2.57
N ARG A 173 8.18 -10.43 3.40
CA ARG A 173 9.28 -9.45 3.37
C ARG A 173 10.12 -9.59 2.11
N GLU A 174 10.43 -10.82 1.71
CA GLU A 174 11.18 -11.13 0.48
C GLU A 174 10.42 -10.65 -0.76
N LEU A 175 9.12 -10.94 -0.85
CA LEU A 175 8.26 -10.48 -1.95
C LEU A 175 8.23 -8.95 -2.04
N GLU A 176 8.14 -8.26 -0.90
CA GLU A 176 8.10 -6.80 -0.87
C GLU A 176 9.46 -6.19 -1.26
N GLU A 177 10.57 -6.82 -0.86
CA GLU A 177 11.90 -6.41 -1.30
C GLU A 177 12.09 -6.60 -2.81
N GLU A 178 11.59 -7.70 -3.37
CA GLU A 178 11.64 -7.98 -4.81
C GLU A 178 10.78 -6.98 -5.60
N LYS A 179 9.56 -6.67 -5.16
CA LYS A 179 8.73 -5.62 -5.76
C LYS A 179 9.44 -4.27 -5.76
N ARG A 180 10.07 -3.90 -4.64
CA ARG A 180 10.82 -2.65 -4.54
C ARG A 180 11.99 -2.61 -5.52
N LYS A 181 12.69 -3.74 -5.73
CA LYS A 181 13.77 -3.84 -6.73
C LYS A 181 13.24 -3.68 -8.16
N VAL A 182 12.12 -4.32 -8.48
CA VAL A 182 11.48 -4.19 -9.80
C VAL A 182 11.03 -2.76 -10.06
N GLU A 183 10.38 -2.11 -9.09
CA GLU A 183 9.96 -0.71 -9.20
C GLU A 183 11.15 0.24 -9.37
N GLN A 184 12.23 0.01 -8.62
CA GLN A 184 13.47 0.78 -8.79
C GLN A 184 14.06 0.62 -10.19
N GLU A 185 14.12 -0.59 -10.74
CA GLU A 185 14.65 -0.80 -12.09
C GLU A 185 13.75 -0.15 -13.15
N GLN A 186 12.42 -0.25 -13.03
CA GLN A 186 11.49 0.44 -13.92
C GLN A 186 11.67 1.95 -13.91
N ASN A 187 11.86 2.54 -12.72
CA ASN A 187 12.13 3.98 -12.62
C ASN A 187 13.46 4.34 -13.29
N ARG A 188 14.51 3.52 -13.12
CA ARG A 188 15.81 3.74 -13.79
C ARG A 188 15.72 3.61 -15.29
N GLU A 189 14.95 2.66 -15.81
CA GLU A 189 14.72 2.52 -17.25
C GLU A 189 13.96 3.71 -17.82
N LYS A 190 12.96 4.22 -17.10
CA LYS A 190 12.25 5.44 -17.47
C LYS A 190 13.17 6.65 -17.52
N GLU A 191 13.97 6.87 -16.47
CA GLU A 191 14.95 7.96 -16.44
C GLU A 191 15.96 7.86 -17.59
N ARG A 192 16.43 6.65 -17.92
CA ARG A 192 17.30 6.42 -19.09
C ARG A 192 16.62 6.75 -20.41
N ALA A 193 15.33 6.42 -20.56
CA ALA A 193 14.57 6.72 -21.76
C ALA A 193 14.34 8.23 -21.92
N ASP A 194 13.97 8.92 -20.83
CA ASP A 194 13.76 10.36 -20.80
C ASP A 194 15.07 11.11 -21.12
N ALA A 195 16.19 10.72 -20.48
CA ALA A 195 17.51 11.30 -20.75
C ALA A 195 17.97 11.06 -22.21
N LYS A 196 17.65 9.89 -22.79
CA LYS A 196 17.96 9.60 -24.18
C LYS A 196 17.13 10.48 -25.13
N ALA A 197 15.85 10.67 -24.86
CA ALA A 197 14.97 11.52 -25.67
C ALA A 197 15.43 12.99 -25.63
N GLU A 198 15.83 13.49 -24.45
CA GLU A 198 16.39 14.83 -24.29
C GLU A 198 17.70 15.00 -25.07
N ALA A 199 18.62 14.03 -24.97
CA ALA A 199 19.87 14.05 -25.72
C ALA A 199 19.65 14.00 -27.25
N GLU A 200 18.67 13.23 -27.73
CA GLU A 200 18.29 13.20 -29.14
C GLU A 200 17.71 14.53 -29.61
N ALA A 201 16.83 15.15 -28.81
CA ALA A 201 16.26 16.47 -29.10
C ALA A 201 17.34 17.57 -29.16
N GLU A 202 18.28 17.58 -28.19
CA GLU A 202 19.42 18.50 -28.23
C GLU A 202 20.30 18.28 -29.46
N ALA A 203 20.56 17.02 -29.83
CA ALA A 203 21.36 16.70 -31.00
C ALA A 203 20.68 17.12 -32.30
N GLU A 204 19.36 17.00 -32.41
CA GLU A 204 18.59 17.53 -33.54
C GLU A 204 18.63 19.06 -33.59
N TRP A 205 18.46 19.73 -32.45
CA TRP A 205 18.54 21.18 -32.37
C TRP A 205 19.93 21.68 -32.81
N ARG A 206 21.01 21.09 -32.29
CA ARG A 206 22.38 21.41 -32.72
C ARG A 206 22.61 21.18 -34.20
N ARG A 207 22.02 20.12 -34.80
CA ARG A 207 22.12 19.88 -36.25
C ARG A 207 21.37 20.93 -37.07
N LYS A 208 20.25 21.45 -36.58
CA LYS A 208 19.53 22.55 -37.24
C LYS A 208 20.33 23.83 -37.15
N GLU A 209 20.81 24.18 -35.96
CA GLU A 209 21.66 25.36 -35.73
C GLU A 209 22.92 25.33 -36.61
N GLU A 210 23.60 24.18 -36.69
CA GLU A 210 24.80 24.05 -37.53
C GLU A 210 24.49 24.16 -39.03
N LYS A 211 23.33 23.66 -39.48
CA LYS A 211 22.88 23.83 -40.86
C LYS A 211 22.63 25.30 -41.19
N GLU A 212 21.98 26.04 -40.30
CA GLU A 212 21.75 27.48 -40.45
C GLU A 212 23.07 28.25 -40.47
N LYS A 213 24.00 27.93 -39.57
CA LYS A 213 25.36 28.50 -39.57
C LYS A 213 26.11 28.20 -40.86
N GLU A 214 26.05 26.97 -41.36
CA GLU A 214 26.69 26.58 -42.61
C GLU A 214 26.06 27.29 -43.82
N GLU A 215 24.74 27.48 -43.83
CA GLU A 215 24.06 28.28 -44.85
C GLU A 215 24.53 29.74 -44.80
N TYR A 216 24.60 30.35 -43.61
CA TYR A 216 25.16 31.69 -43.43
C TYR A 216 26.61 31.77 -43.91
N ARG A 217 27.46 30.78 -43.59
CA ARG A 217 28.85 30.72 -44.06
C ARG A 217 28.94 30.66 -45.59
N LYS A 218 28.05 29.89 -46.24
CA LYS A 218 27.98 29.83 -47.71
C LYS A 218 27.55 31.15 -48.31
N LYS A 219 26.51 31.80 -47.76
CA LYS A 219 26.08 33.15 -48.17
C LYS A 219 27.22 34.16 -48.01
N LYS A 220 27.90 34.14 -46.86
CA LYS A 220 29.03 35.03 -46.55
C LYS A 220 30.19 34.82 -47.52
N ALA A 221 30.54 33.57 -47.83
CA ALA A 221 31.56 33.26 -48.82
C ALA A 221 31.18 33.72 -50.23
N ALA A 222 29.91 33.56 -50.63
CA ALA A 222 29.41 34.03 -51.92
C ALA A 222 29.43 35.56 -52.03
N ALA A 223 29.03 36.27 -50.98
CA ALA A 223 29.11 37.74 -50.93
C ALA A 223 30.56 38.22 -51.09
N VAL A 224 31.50 37.62 -50.36
CA VAL A 224 32.94 37.94 -50.47
C VAL A 224 33.45 37.69 -51.89
N ALA A 225 33.04 36.59 -52.54
CA ALA A 225 33.38 36.30 -53.93
C ALA A 225 32.79 37.31 -54.94
N GLY A 226 31.60 37.85 -54.65
CA GLY A 226 30.95 38.93 -55.40
C GLY A 226 31.49 40.32 -55.10
N GLY A 227 32.47 40.45 -54.19
CA GLY A 227 33.02 41.73 -53.79
C GLY A 227 32.10 42.53 -52.84
N TRP A 228 31.38 41.86 -51.96
CA TRP A 228 30.61 42.47 -50.87
C TRP A 228 30.96 41.81 -49.54
N THR A 229 30.88 42.54 -48.44
CA THR A 229 31.07 41.97 -47.10
C THR A 229 29.70 41.75 -46.49
N LEU A 230 29.27 40.48 -46.34
CA LEU A 230 28.00 40.13 -45.70
C LEU A 230 28.11 40.23 -44.18
N PHE A 231 27.15 40.95 -43.58
CA PHE A 231 27.05 41.16 -42.15
C PHE A 231 25.82 40.48 -41.55
N GLY A 232 26.03 39.88 -40.39
CA GLY A 232 24.97 39.60 -39.41
C GLY A 232 24.99 40.63 -38.28
N ASN A 233 24.02 40.55 -37.36
CA ASN A 233 23.83 41.53 -36.29
C ASN A 233 25.12 41.84 -35.48
N GLU A 234 25.80 40.81 -34.98
CA GLU A 234 27.01 40.97 -34.17
C GLU A 234 28.21 41.46 -34.99
N ASP A 235 28.41 40.90 -36.19
CA ASP A 235 29.49 41.30 -37.08
C ASP A 235 29.36 42.77 -37.49
N LEU A 236 28.13 43.25 -37.74
CA LEU A 236 27.85 44.63 -38.12
C LEU A 236 28.18 45.60 -36.99
N LYS A 237 27.78 45.28 -35.75
CA LYS A 237 28.08 46.11 -34.57
C LYS A 237 29.59 46.26 -34.36
N VAL A 238 30.34 45.17 -34.47
CA VAL A 238 31.80 45.21 -34.35
C VAL A 238 32.44 46.05 -35.46
N ALA A 239 31.99 45.87 -36.70
CA ALA A 239 32.53 46.63 -37.83
C ALA A 239 32.17 48.12 -37.79
N ALA A 240 30.93 48.47 -37.44
CA ALA A 240 30.49 49.85 -37.28
C ALA A 240 31.29 50.56 -36.18
N LYS A 241 31.53 49.88 -35.06
CA LYS A 241 32.38 50.42 -33.99
C LYS A 241 33.81 50.68 -34.46
N GLU A 242 34.44 49.67 -35.08
CA GLU A 242 35.79 49.80 -35.61
C GLU A 242 35.87 50.89 -36.70
N TRP A 243 34.81 51.07 -37.49
CA TRP A 243 34.73 52.11 -38.52
C TRP A 243 34.72 53.53 -37.94
N CYS A 244 33.92 53.78 -36.90
CA CYS A 244 33.89 55.07 -36.25
C CYS A 244 35.21 55.37 -35.52
N GLU A 245 35.82 54.36 -34.88
CA GLU A 245 37.10 54.53 -34.16
C GLU A 245 38.30 54.71 -35.10
N ASP A 246 38.37 53.92 -36.17
CA ASP A 246 39.47 53.91 -37.14
C ASP A 246 38.99 53.38 -38.51
N SER A 247 38.41 54.28 -39.31
CA SER A 247 37.87 53.94 -40.63
C SER A 247 38.91 53.35 -41.58
N GLY A 248 40.20 53.71 -41.44
CA GLY A 248 41.28 53.15 -42.25
C GLY A 248 41.53 51.67 -41.95
N LYS A 249 41.52 51.28 -40.67
CA LYS A 249 41.61 49.87 -40.27
C LYS A 249 40.35 49.10 -40.67
N ALA A 250 39.18 49.68 -40.44
CA ALA A 250 37.91 49.06 -40.78
C ALA A 250 37.78 48.86 -42.30
N GLU A 251 38.18 49.83 -43.11
CA GLU A 251 38.19 49.71 -44.57
C GLU A 251 39.14 48.63 -45.06
N ALA A 252 40.34 48.51 -44.47
CA ALA A 252 41.28 47.44 -44.82
C ALA A 252 40.73 46.02 -44.52
N LYS A 253 39.83 45.91 -43.54
CA LYS A 253 39.31 44.63 -43.03
C LYS A 253 37.95 44.26 -43.60
N TYR A 254 37.05 45.23 -43.74
CA TYR A 254 35.65 45.04 -44.11
C TYR A 254 35.28 45.71 -45.44
N ARG A 255 36.23 46.46 -46.03
CA ARG A 255 35.99 47.39 -47.16
C ARG A 255 35.17 48.61 -46.75
N HIS A 256 35.04 49.54 -47.69
CA HIS A 256 34.30 50.78 -47.47
C HIS A 256 32.85 50.50 -47.05
N ILE A 257 32.36 51.26 -46.06
CA ILE A 257 31.06 51.05 -45.41
C ILE A 257 29.85 51.07 -46.35
N SER A 258 29.93 51.84 -47.44
CA SER A 258 28.91 51.86 -48.49
C SER A 258 28.75 50.55 -49.28
N GLY A 259 29.72 49.63 -49.14
CA GLY A 259 29.76 48.31 -49.77
C GLY A 259 29.41 47.16 -48.81
N TRP A 260 28.88 47.45 -47.62
CA TRP A 260 28.49 46.44 -46.66
C TRP A 260 27.12 45.88 -47.01
N ASP A 261 27.01 44.55 -47.06
CA ASP A 261 25.75 43.86 -47.32
C ASP A 261 25.07 43.51 -45.98
N THR A 262 23.99 44.24 -45.69
CA THR A 262 23.21 44.14 -44.44
C THR A 262 21.92 43.32 -44.62
N SER A 263 21.73 42.60 -45.73
CA SER A 263 20.46 41.94 -46.05
C SER A 263 20.04 40.82 -45.08
N GLU A 264 20.97 40.33 -44.24
CA GLU A 264 20.71 39.30 -43.23
C GLU A 264 20.62 39.87 -41.81
N VAL A 265 20.69 41.21 -41.66
CA VAL A 265 20.62 41.90 -40.37
C VAL A 265 19.16 42.09 -39.95
N THR A 266 18.84 41.77 -38.70
CA THR A 266 17.50 41.92 -38.11
C THR A 266 17.43 42.98 -37.01
N THR A 267 18.56 43.42 -36.45
CA THR A 267 18.62 44.53 -35.49
C THR A 267 19.82 45.41 -35.77
N MET A 268 19.60 46.72 -35.74
CA MET A 268 20.59 47.79 -35.85
C MET A 268 20.56 48.71 -34.62
N GLU A 269 20.07 48.18 -33.48
CA GLU A 269 20.00 48.91 -32.22
C GLU A 269 21.37 49.50 -31.84
N ASN A 270 21.36 50.81 -31.51
CA ASN A 270 22.50 51.61 -31.05
C ASN A 270 23.75 51.58 -31.95
N LEU A 271 23.61 51.23 -33.24
CA LEU A 271 24.75 50.93 -34.12
C LEU A 271 25.73 52.10 -34.29
N PHE A 272 25.24 53.33 -34.38
CA PHE A 272 26.02 54.57 -34.46
C PHE A 272 25.63 55.54 -33.34
N ARG A 273 25.25 55.01 -32.17
CA ARG A 273 24.96 55.84 -31.00
C ARG A 273 26.24 56.40 -30.39
N ALA A 274 26.22 57.70 -30.11
CA ALA A 274 27.37 58.48 -29.67
C ALA A 274 27.56 58.52 -28.14
N ASP A 275 27.21 57.47 -27.44
CA ASP A 275 27.43 57.34 -26.00
C ASP A 275 27.99 55.97 -25.62
N GLU A 276 28.20 55.74 -24.32
CA GLU A 276 28.80 54.51 -23.77
C GLU A 276 28.01 53.22 -24.09
N TYR A 277 26.73 53.34 -24.48
CA TYR A 277 25.86 52.20 -24.81
C TYR A 277 25.92 51.81 -26.29
N GLY A 278 26.60 52.60 -27.12
CA GLY A 278 26.73 52.39 -28.57
C GLY A 278 28.18 52.31 -29.06
N THR A 279 28.45 53.04 -30.14
CA THR A 279 29.76 53.13 -30.78
C THR A 279 30.67 54.18 -30.12
N GLY A 280 30.14 54.97 -29.18
CA GLY A 280 30.88 55.95 -28.39
C GLY A 280 31.05 57.29 -29.11
N GLU A 281 31.77 58.23 -28.49
CA GLU A 281 31.93 59.62 -28.96
C GLU A 281 32.43 59.73 -30.41
N ALA A 282 33.13 58.71 -30.92
CA ALA A 282 33.57 58.66 -32.31
C ALA A 282 32.40 58.70 -33.33
N ALA A 283 31.22 58.23 -32.93
CA ALA A 283 30.02 58.27 -33.76
C ALA A 283 29.41 59.68 -33.91
N GLU A 284 29.77 60.66 -33.07
CA GLU A 284 29.31 62.05 -33.22
C GLU A 284 29.68 62.65 -34.60
N GLN A 285 30.81 62.18 -35.16
CA GLN A 285 31.34 62.62 -36.45
C GLN A 285 30.93 61.70 -37.62
N PHE A 286 30.16 60.63 -37.36
CA PHE A 286 29.76 59.69 -38.38
C PHE A 286 28.85 60.35 -39.44
N ASN A 287 29.25 60.27 -40.71
CA ASN A 287 28.48 60.81 -41.83
C ASN A 287 28.81 60.12 -43.16
N ASP A 288 29.25 58.86 -43.14
CA ASP A 288 29.56 58.12 -44.36
C ASP A 288 28.29 57.60 -45.05
N ASP A 289 28.33 57.50 -46.39
CA ASP A 289 27.17 57.08 -47.20
C ASP A 289 26.78 55.62 -46.94
N ILE A 290 25.59 55.43 -46.37
CA ILE A 290 24.93 54.14 -46.10
C ILE A 290 23.59 54.01 -46.84
N SER A 291 23.33 54.86 -47.84
CA SER A 291 22.07 54.86 -48.61
C SER A 291 21.77 53.55 -49.33
N ARG A 292 22.81 52.72 -49.54
CA ARG A 292 22.74 51.42 -50.24
C ARG A 292 22.50 50.22 -49.34
N TRP A 293 22.47 50.41 -48.02
CA TRP A 293 22.22 49.31 -47.10
C TRP A 293 20.82 48.74 -47.28
N ASN A 294 20.71 47.41 -47.25
CA ASN A 294 19.41 46.73 -47.24
C ASN A 294 18.92 46.61 -45.80
N VAL A 295 17.78 47.21 -45.50
CA VAL A 295 17.16 47.20 -44.17
C VAL A 295 15.80 46.48 -44.15
N ASP A 296 15.45 45.75 -45.21
CA ASP A 296 14.14 45.13 -45.41
C ASP A 296 13.77 44.13 -44.31
N ARG A 297 14.76 43.55 -43.62
CA ARG A 297 14.58 42.56 -42.54
C ARG A 297 14.80 43.11 -41.13
N VAL A 298 15.14 44.39 -41.01
CA VAL A 298 15.46 45.00 -39.72
C VAL A 298 14.17 45.26 -38.95
N GLU A 299 14.06 44.66 -37.76
CA GLU A 299 12.91 44.82 -36.86
C GLU A 299 13.13 45.93 -35.81
N ASP A 300 14.39 46.21 -35.46
CA ASP A 300 14.76 47.18 -34.42
C ASP A 300 15.90 48.10 -34.90
N MET A 301 15.64 49.42 -34.89
CA MET A 301 16.57 50.50 -35.18
C MET A 301 16.68 51.51 -34.02
N SER A 302 16.28 51.11 -32.82
CA SER A 302 16.29 52.00 -31.64
C SER A 302 17.69 52.56 -31.38
N GLY A 303 17.76 53.88 -31.15
CA GLY A 303 18.98 54.62 -30.90
C GLY A 303 20.04 54.55 -32.01
N MET A 304 19.73 54.06 -33.22
CA MET A 304 20.75 53.76 -34.25
C MET A 304 21.70 54.93 -34.55
N PHE A 305 21.21 56.17 -34.56
CA PHE A 305 21.98 57.40 -34.80
C PHE A 305 21.88 58.40 -33.64
N ASP A 306 21.53 57.94 -32.44
CA ASP A 306 21.37 58.83 -31.28
C ASP A 306 22.71 59.52 -30.95
N GLY A 307 22.73 60.85 -30.99
CA GLY A 307 23.92 61.67 -30.76
C GLY A 307 24.91 61.72 -31.92
N ALA A 308 24.60 61.11 -33.08
CA ALA A 308 25.41 61.24 -34.29
C ALA A 308 25.24 62.65 -34.90
N GLU A 309 25.82 63.67 -34.26
CA GLU A 309 25.53 65.08 -34.52
C GLU A 309 25.81 65.50 -35.97
N SER A 310 26.80 64.88 -36.62
CA SER A 310 27.18 65.20 -38.00
C SER A 310 26.46 64.39 -39.08
N PHE A 311 25.64 63.42 -38.70
CA PHE A 311 24.98 62.52 -39.65
C PHE A 311 23.91 63.26 -40.48
N ASN A 312 24.03 63.20 -41.80
CA ASN A 312 23.13 63.84 -42.76
C ASN A 312 23.09 63.11 -44.10
N GLN A 313 22.96 61.78 -44.07
CA GLN A 313 22.85 60.97 -45.29
C GLN A 313 21.41 60.80 -45.73
N ASN A 314 21.21 60.63 -47.04
CA ASN A 314 19.89 60.41 -47.61
C ASN A 314 19.46 58.94 -47.39
N LEU A 315 18.40 58.74 -46.60
CA LEU A 315 17.84 57.43 -46.25
C LEU A 315 16.53 57.11 -46.98
N SER A 316 16.14 57.89 -48.00
CA SER A 316 14.87 57.70 -48.70
C SER A 316 14.75 56.36 -49.44
N GLY A 317 15.88 55.70 -49.70
CA GLY A 317 15.92 54.37 -50.33
C GLY A 317 15.67 53.21 -49.38
N TRP A 318 15.60 53.44 -48.07
CA TRP A 318 15.39 52.40 -47.07
C TRP A 318 13.92 51.98 -47.00
N ASN A 319 13.66 50.68 -47.05
CA ASN A 319 12.34 50.12 -46.79
C ASN A 319 12.22 49.71 -45.32
N VAL A 320 11.44 50.46 -44.56
CA VAL A 320 11.27 50.27 -43.11
C VAL A 320 9.99 49.53 -42.72
N GLU A 321 9.29 48.89 -43.67
CA GLU A 321 8.02 48.20 -43.42
C GLU A 321 8.09 47.18 -42.27
N THR A 322 9.17 46.37 -42.23
CA THR A 322 9.40 45.34 -41.20
C THR A 322 9.79 45.90 -39.83
N CYS A 323 10.30 47.14 -39.78
CA CYS A 323 10.79 47.75 -38.56
C CYS A 323 9.64 48.09 -37.60
N LYS A 324 9.76 47.68 -36.34
CA LYS A 324 8.77 47.90 -35.27
C LYS A 324 9.22 48.97 -34.29
N ASN A 325 10.52 49.03 -34.02
CA ASN A 325 11.10 49.89 -32.99
C ASN A 325 12.11 50.88 -33.59
N MET A 326 11.83 52.17 -33.45
CA MET A 326 12.66 53.30 -33.86
C MET A 326 12.86 54.30 -32.70
N TRP A 327 12.69 53.83 -31.47
CA TRP A 327 12.82 54.64 -30.27
C TRP A 327 14.14 55.39 -30.25
N SER A 328 14.09 56.71 -30.11
CA SER A 328 15.26 57.61 -30.09
C SER A 328 16.24 57.45 -31.27
N MET A 329 15.82 56.88 -32.41
CA MET A 329 16.71 56.52 -33.52
C MET A 329 17.57 57.69 -34.03
N LEU A 330 17.02 58.91 -34.07
CA LEU A 330 17.68 60.13 -34.55
C LEU A 330 17.73 61.19 -33.45
N ASP A 331 17.64 60.78 -32.18
CA ASP A 331 17.74 61.73 -31.07
C ASP A 331 19.11 62.43 -31.13
N ARG A 332 19.15 63.73 -30.90
CA ARG A 332 20.38 64.55 -30.96
C ARG A 332 21.19 64.50 -32.28
N ALA A 333 20.65 63.95 -33.37
CA ALA A 333 21.28 63.98 -34.70
C ALA A 333 21.09 65.35 -35.38
N LYS A 334 21.79 66.38 -34.88
CA LYS A 334 21.52 67.81 -35.15
C LYS A 334 21.56 68.20 -36.63
N LYS A 335 22.41 67.59 -37.46
CA LYS A 335 22.53 67.93 -38.89
C LYS A 335 21.63 67.12 -39.81
N PHE A 336 20.82 66.20 -39.27
CA PHE A 336 20.03 65.29 -40.10
C PHE A 336 18.89 66.00 -40.81
N ASN A 337 18.86 65.90 -42.14
CA ASN A 337 17.74 66.42 -42.94
C ASN A 337 16.55 65.46 -42.89
N LYS A 338 15.48 65.86 -42.18
CA LYS A 338 14.21 65.13 -42.04
C LYS A 338 13.51 64.82 -43.36
N ASP A 339 13.72 65.60 -44.42
CA ASP A 339 13.14 65.30 -45.74
C ASP A 339 13.62 63.94 -46.30
N SER A 340 14.77 63.46 -45.83
CA SER A 340 15.36 62.18 -46.23
C SER A 340 14.54 60.95 -45.80
N ILE A 341 13.57 61.11 -44.89
CA ILE A 341 12.72 60.03 -44.39
C ILE A 341 11.23 60.32 -44.57
N LYS A 342 10.88 61.38 -45.31
CA LYS A 342 9.49 61.82 -45.49
C LYS A 342 8.59 60.76 -46.15
N ASN A 343 9.19 59.82 -46.87
CA ASN A 343 8.49 58.73 -47.55
C ASN A 343 8.32 57.47 -46.69
N TRP A 344 8.83 57.45 -45.46
CA TRP A 344 8.68 56.30 -44.57
C TRP A 344 7.27 56.23 -44.01
N ASP A 345 6.65 55.05 -44.07
CA ASP A 345 5.42 54.78 -43.34
C ASP A 345 5.77 54.48 -41.88
N LEU A 346 5.46 55.40 -40.97
CA LEU A 346 5.72 55.27 -39.53
C LEU A 346 4.51 54.76 -38.74
N SER A 347 3.41 54.41 -39.42
CA SER A 347 2.20 54.00 -38.75
C SER A 347 2.40 52.70 -37.96
N GLY A 348 2.01 52.70 -36.67
CA GLY A 348 2.12 51.55 -35.79
C GLY A 348 3.55 51.19 -35.35
N LYS A 349 4.55 52.05 -35.62
CA LYS A 349 5.93 51.89 -35.17
C LYS A 349 6.17 52.68 -33.89
N ASP A 350 7.06 52.19 -33.04
CA ASP A 350 7.51 52.93 -31.86
C ASP A 350 8.53 54.00 -32.29
N THR A 351 8.09 55.25 -32.41
CA THR A 351 8.94 56.40 -32.78
C THR A 351 9.15 57.35 -31.61
N ASP A 352 8.97 56.88 -30.37
CA ASP A 352 9.08 57.74 -29.20
C ASP A 352 10.48 58.35 -29.09
N ASN A 353 10.53 59.65 -28.79
CA ASN A 353 11.76 60.46 -28.70
C ASN A 353 12.65 60.46 -29.96
N MET A 354 12.17 60.05 -31.14
CA MET A 354 12.98 59.94 -32.36
C MET A 354 13.73 61.23 -32.74
N PHE A 355 13.28 62.43 -32.31
CA PHE A 355 13.89 63.73 -32.63
C PHE A 355 14.02 64.70 -31.43
N LYS A 356 14.12 64.18 -30.19
CA LYS A 356 13.95 65.01 -28.98
C LYS A 356 15.04 66.08 -28.76
N GLY A 357 16.26 65.84 -29.23
CA GLY A 357 17.46 66.64 -28.96
C GLY A 357 17.88 67.61 -30.08
N GLY A 358 17.04 67.86 -31.10
CA GLY A 358 17.26 68.97 -32.04
C GLY A 358 17.04 70.33 -31.36
N GLU A 359 17.80 71.36 -31.75
CA GLU A 359 17.77 72.70 -31.11
C GLU A 359 16.36 73.31 -31.00
N GLU A 360 16.16 74.12 -29.95
CA GLU A 360 14.92 74.84 -29.63
C GLU A 360 14.22 75.43 -30.87
N GLY A 361 13.05 74.90 -31.21
CA GLY A 361 12.14 75.51 -32.19
C GLY A 361 11.57 74.58 -33.27
N GLU A 362 11.96 73.30 -33.33
CA GLU A 362 11.48 72.41 -34.39
C GLU A 362 10.16 71.69 -34.08
N LYS A 363 9.29 71.75 -35.08
CA LYS A 363 7.97 71.13 -35.22
C LYS A 363 7.86 69.73 -34.62
N THR A 364 6.82 69.50 -33.82
CA THR A 364 6.47 68.18 -33.26
C THR A 364 5.94 67.25 -34.37
N MET A 365 5.99 65.92 -34.15
CA MET A 365 5.50 64.91 -35.11
C MET A 365 4.03 65.09 -35.53
N GLU A 366 3.23 65.85 -34.77
CA GLU A 366 1.85 66.20 -35.12
C GLU A 366 1.73 67.04 -36.41
N GLU A 367 2.80 67.74 -36.82
CA GLU A 367 2.83 68.51 -38.08
C GLU A 367 3.34 67.71 -39.29
N TYR A 368 3.92 66.52 -39.09
CA TYR A 368 4.43 65.66 -40.17
C TYR A 368 3.44 64.54 -40.58
N ASN A 369 2.54 64.15 -39.67
CA ASN A 369 1.50 63.15 -39.92
C ASN A 369 0.18 63.72 -40.49
N ASN A 370 0.13 65.03 -40.81
CA ASN A 370 -1.05 65.73 -41.36
C ASN A 370 -0.85 66.24 -42.79
#